data_AF-A0A966C619-F1
#
_entry.id   AF-A0A966C619-F1
#
_cell.length_a   1.000
_cell.length_b   1.000
_cell.length_c   1.000
_cell.angle_alpha   90.00
_cell.angle_beta   90.00
_cell.angle_gamma   90.00
#
_symmetry.space_group_name_H-M   'P 1'
#
loop_
_entity.id
_entity.type
_entity.pdbx_description
1 polymer ?
#
loop_
_entity_poly.entity_id
_entity_poly.type
_entity_poly.pdbx_seq_one_letter_code
_entity_poly.pdbx_strand_id
1 'polypeptide(L)'
;TENQKGTVDGFGNSTNSGLITHQFEISADITYADLKGLLKALEVNNYPLSVTSLTVNPSENGFLAVDISLATFSRKLEINPVSTPVNDGQI
;
A
#
# COMPACT_ATOMS: atom_id res chain seq x y z
N THR A 1 -46.32 18.35 -10.90
CA THR A 1 -45.98 16.91 -10.91
C THR A 1 -45.03 16.72 -12.07
N GLU A 2 -43.77 16.32 -11.94
CA GLU A 2 -42.98 15.77 -10.84
C GLU A 2 -41.51 16.02 -11.21
N ASN A 3 -40.69 16.41 -10.24
CA ASN A 3 -39.25 16.48 -10.37
C ASN A 3 -38.68 15.06 -10.45
N GLN A 4 -37.88 14.74 -11.47
CA GLN A 4 -36.97 13.59 -11.40
C GLN A 4 -35.53 14.07 -11.53
N LYS A 5 -34.93 14.26 -10.36
CA LYS A 5 -33.50 14.26 -10.10
C LYS A 5 -32.98 12.83 -10.35
N GLY A 6 -32.25 12.64 -11.43
CA GLY A 6 -31.49 11.41 -11.71
C GLY A 6 -30.00 11.72 -11.66
N THR A 7 -29.32 11.09 -10.72
CA THR A 7 -27.91 11.25 -10.35
C THR A 7 -26.94 11.02 -11.52
N VAL A 8 -25.90 11.86 -11.55
CA VAL A 8 -24.71 11.76 -12.41
C VAL A 8 -23.86 10.56 -12.00
N ASP A 9 -23.90 9.48 -12.78
CA ASP A 9 -22.93 8.39 -12.68
C ASP A 9 -22.00 8.43 -13.90
N GLY A 10 -21.12 9.44 -13.90
CA GLY A 10 -20.00 9.52 -14.82
C GLY A 10 -18.99 8.44 -14.48
N PHE A 11 -18.80 7.48 -15.39
CA PHE A 11 -17.88 6.35 -15.30
C PHE A 11 -16.43 6.81 -15.11
N GLY A 12 -16.02 6.98 -13.86
CA GLY A 12 -14.62 6.91 -13.46
C GLY A 12 -14.17 5.46 -13.51
N ASN A 13 -13.75 4.97 -14.68
CA ASN A 13 -13.08 3.70 -14.81
C ASN A 13 -11.69 3.80 -14.18
N SER A 14 -11.60 3.68 -12.85
CA SER A 14 -10.35 3.38 -12.17
C SER A 14 -9.99 1.95 -12.54
N THR A 15 -9.08 1.80 -13.49
CA THR A 15 -8.38 0.55 -13.79
C THR A 15 -7.74 0.03 -12.49
N ASN A 16 -8.42 -0.90 -11.82
CA ASN A 16 -7.82 -1.68 -10.74
C ASN A 16 -6.65 -2.45 -11.36
N SER A 17 -5.41 -1.95 -11.24
CA SER A 17 -4.24 -2.47 -11.95
C SER A 17 -3.76 -3.85 -11.44
N GLY A 18 -4.61 -4.60 -10.75
CA GLY A 18 -4.26 -5.80 -10.00
C GLY A 18 -3.32 -5.55 -8.81
N LEU A 19 -2.90 -4.30 -8.58
CA LEU A 19 -2.00 -3.90 -7.50
C LEU A 19 -2.79 -3.48 -6.27
N ILE A 20 -2.38 -4.00 -5.12
CA ILE A 20 -2.88 -3.64 -3.80
C ILE A 20 -1.74 -2.94 -3.07
N THR A 21 -1.96 -1.68 -2.69
CA THR A 21 -1.02 -0.88 -1.89
C THR A 21 -1.30 -1.12 -0.41
N HIS A 22 -0.26 -1.42 0.35
CA HIS A 22 -0.29 -1.52 1.81
C HIS A 22 0.50 -0.36 2.39
N GLN A 23 -0.07 0.33 3.38
CA GLN A 23 0.54 1.50 4.01
C GLN A 23 0.82 1.21 5.49
N PHE A 24 1.94 1.75 5.99
CA PHE A 24 2.35 1.64 7.38
C PHE A 24 2.80 3.00 7.89
N GLU A 25 2.59 3.24 9.17
CA GLU A 25 3.04 4.44 9.86
C GLU A 25 3.89 4.05 11.06
N ILE A 26 5.02 4.75 11.22
CA ILE A 26 5.92 4.61 12.36
C ILE A 26 6.05 5.99 12.99
N SER A 27 5.58 6.13 14.22
CA SER A 27 5.76 7.33 15.04
C SER A 27 6.63 6.98 16.25
N ALA A 28 7.73 7.70 16.45
CA ALA A 28 8.67 7.41 17.54
C ALA A 28 9.45 8.65 17.98
N ASP A 29 9.72 8.75 19.29
CA ASP A 29 10.72 9.66 19.86
C ASP A 29 12.06 8.93 19.99
N ILE A 30 13.02 9.27 19.13
CA ILE A 30 14.29 8.52 19.02
C ILE A 30 15.49 9.45 18.85
N THR A 31 16.70 8.94 19.11
CA THR A 31 17.92 9.71 18.85
C THR A 31 18.22 9.76 17.35
N TYR A 32 19.04 10.73 16.92
CA TYR A 32 19.51 10.79 15.53
C TYR A 32 20.27 9.51 15.10
N ALA A 33 21.05 8.92 16.01
CA ALA A 33 21.80 7.69 15.72
C ALA A 33 20.84 6.52 15.44
N ASP A 34 19.78 6.40 16.23
CA ASP A 34 18.77 5.34 16.06
C ASP A 34 17.92 5.57 14.81
N LEU A 35 17.54 6.82 14.52
CA LEU A 35 16.83 7.17 13.27
C LEU A 35 17.65 6.74 12.05
N LYS A 36 18.96 7.05 12.05
CA LYS A 36 19.85 6.64 10.97
C LYS A 36 19.93 5.12 10.84
N GLY A 37 19.95 4.40 11.97
CA GLY A 37 19.90 2.94 11.99
C GLY A 37 18.59 2.39 11.39
N LEU A 38 17.45 2.97 11.77
CA LEU A 38 16.13 2.60 11.27
C LEU A 38 16.04 2.79 9.76
N LEU A 39 16.41 3.97 9.24
CA LEU A 39 16.38 4.25 7.80
C LEU A 39 17.27 3.30 7.01
N LYS A 40 18.46 2.98 7.52
CA LYS A 40 19.35 2.00 6.89
C LYS A 40 18.74 0.60 6.87
N ALA A 41 18.05 0.19 7.93
CA ALA A 41 17.37 -1.10 7.96
C ALA A 41 16.19 -1.16 6.98
N LEU A 42 15.48 -0.04 6.78
CA LEU A 42 14.41 0.09 5.79
C LEU A 42 14.96 0.01 4.36
N GLU A 43 16.13 0.58 4.09
CA GLU A 43 16.80 0.48 2.78
C GLU A 43 17.29 -0.94 2.47
N VAL A 44 17.80 -1.66 3.47
CA VAL A 44 18.35 -3.02 3.30
C VAL A 44 17.29 -4.08 3.64
N ASN A 45 16.14 -4.01 2.98
CA ASN A 45 15.09 -5.02 3.12
C ASN A 45 14.82 -5.74 1.79
N ASN A 46 14.24 -6.95 1.87
CA ASN A 46 13.91 -7.76 0.69
C ASN A 46 12.49 -7.49 0.16
N TYR A 47 11.85 -6.42 0.62
CA TYR A 47 10.49 -6.05 0.22
C TYR A 47 10.53 -4.70 -0.49
N PRO A 48 9.68 -4.46 -1.50
CA PRO A 48 9.60 -3.16 -2.14
C PRO A 48 8.88 -2.17 -1.21
N LEU A 49 9.53 -1.76 -0.12
CA LEU A 49 9.08 -0.68 0.75
C LEU A 49 9.59 0.64 0.19
N SER A 50 8.68 1.60 0.06
CA SER A 50 8.99 2.99 -0.28
C SER A 50 8.65 3.87 0.91
N VAL A 51 9.56 4.75 1.29
CA VAL A 51 9.23 5.86 2.19
C VAL A 51 8.42 6.87 1.38
N THR A 52 7.17 7.10 1.80
CA THR A 52 6.27 8.06 1.13
C THR A 52 6.27 9.41 1.84
N SER A 53 6.51 9.43 3.14
CA SER A 53 6.67 10.63 3.94
C SER A 53 7.65 10.39 5.09
N LEU A 54 8.43 11.41 5.44
CA LEU A 54 9.29 11.43 6.61
C LEU A 54 9.26 12.83 7.19
N THR A 55 8.72 12.96 8.40
CA THR A 55 8.77 14.20 9.19
C THR A 55 9.68 13.97 10.38
N VAL A 56 10.59 14.92 10.62
CA VAL A 56 11.53 14.87 11.73
C VAL A 56 11.51 16.23 12.42
N ASN A 57 11.02 16.25 13.66
CA ASN A 57 10.97 17.43 14.49
C ASN A 57 11.91 17.27 15.69
N PRO A 58 12.63 18.31 16.11
CA PRO A 58 13.33 18.30 17.38
C PRO A 58 12.36 18.02 18.54
N SER A 59 12.74 17.11 19.42
CA SER A 59 12.06 16.84 20.68
C SER A 59 12.99 17.21 21.85
N GLU A 60 12.53 17.05 23.08
CA GLU A 60 13.31 17.39 24.26
C GLU A 60 14.53 16.46 24.44
N ASN A 61 15.56 16.94 25.16
CA ASN A 61 16.71 16.13 25.58
C ASN A 61 17.51 15.46 24.45
N GLY A 62 17.53 16.06 23.26
CA GLY A 62 18.29 15.54 22.10
C GLY A 62 17.61 14.40 21.35
N PHE A 63 16.34 14.13 21.65
CA PHE A 63 15.50 13.24 20.88
C PHE A 63 14.88 13.97 19.67
N LEU A 64 14.39 13.17 18.73
CA LEU A 64 13.67 13.59 17.55
C LEU A 64 12.31 12.91 17.57
N ALA A 65 11.25 13.71 17.44
CA ALA A 65 9.92 13.20 17.15
C ALA A 65 9.85 12.92 15.65
N VAL A 66 9.73 11.64 15.29
CA VAL A 66 9.78 11.17 13.92
C VAL A 66 8.46 10.51 13.55
N ASP A 67 7.92 10.89 12.39
CA ASP A 67 6.80 10.23 11.75
C ASP A 67 7.22 9.76 10.35
N ILE A 68 7.12 8.46 10.09
CA ILE A 68 7.47 7.82 8.82
C ILE A 68 6.24 7.14 8.24
N SER A 69 5.89 7.47 7.00
CA SER A 69 4.91 6.73 6.22
C SER A 69 5.64 5.85 5.20
N LEU A 70 5.25 4.57 5.15
CA LEU A 70 5.81 3.56 4.27
C LEU A 70 4.70 2.97 3.40
N ALA A 71 5.03 2.63 2.16
CA ALA A 71 4.13 1.89 1.28
C ALA A 71 4.83 0.71 0.63
N THR A 72 4.10 -0.39 0.45
CA THR A 72 4.52 -1.52 -0.39
C THR A 72 3.38 -1.98 -1.27
N PHE A 73 3.71 -2.71 -2.34
CA PHE A 73 2.75 -3.14 -3.34
C PHE A 73 2.73 -4.65 -3.46
N SER A 74 1.54 -5.21 -3.57
CA SER A 74 1.31 -6.63 -3.85
C SER A 74 0.38 -6.77 -5.04
N ARG A 75 0.32 -7.98 -5.62
CA ARG A 75 -0.56 -8.27 -6.76
C ARG A 75 -1.62 -9.27 -6.29
N LYS A 76 -2.88 -9.06 -6.66
CA LYS A 76 -3.87 -10.13 -6.53
C LYS A 76 -3.53 -11.21 -7.57
N LEU A 77 -3.30 -12.44 -7.13
CA LEU A 77 -3.03 -13.54 -8.04
C LEU A 77 -4.32 -13.88 -8.79
N GLU A 78 -4.41 -13.51 -10.07
CA GLU A 78 -5.48 -13.99 -10.94
C GLU A 78 -5.15 -15.43 -11.36
N ILE A 79 -5.74 -16.38 -10.64
CA ILE A 79 -5.71 -17.79 -11.04
C ILE A 79 -6.72 -17.92 -12.18
N ASN A 80 -6.24 -18.03 -13.42
CA ASN A 80 -7.09 -18.43 -14.53
C ASN A 80 -7.44 -19.92 -14.35
N PRO A 81 -8.70 -20.29 -14.06
CA PRO A 81 -9.06 -21.69 -13.98
C PRO A 81 -8.89 -22.30 -15.37
N VAL A 82 -8.01 -23.28 -15.50
CA VAL A 82 -7.93 -24.11 -16.70
C VAL A 82 -9.21 -24.94 -16.75
N SER A 83 -10.15 -24.56 -17.61
CA SER A 83 -11.30 -25.38 -17.94
C SER A 83 -10.81 -26.61 -18.70
N THR A 84 -10.58 -27.72 -18.00
CA THR A 84 -10.37 -29.01 -18.65
C THR A 84 -11.72 -29.49 -19.20
N PRO A 85 -11.89 -29.67 -20.52
CA PRO A 85 -13.11 -30.28 -21.04
C PRO A 85 -13.19 -31.71 -20.51
N VAL A 86 -14.20 -31.98 -19.71
CA VAL A 86 -14.56 -33.35 -19.33
C VAL A 86 -15.14 -34.00 -20.58
N ASN A 87 -14.35 -34.85 -21.23
CA ASN A 87 -14.86 -35.68 -22.31
C ASN A 87 -15.55 -36.87 -21.67
N ASP A 88 -16.84 -36.69 -21.36
CA ASP A 88 -17.69 -37.75 -20.83
C ASP A 88 -17.94 -38.73 -21.98
N GLY A 89 -17.05 -39.71 -22.11
CA GLY A 89 -17.12 -40.75 -23.12
C GLY A 89 -18.41 -41.55 -22.92
N GLN A 90 -19.41 -41.27 -23.75
CA GLN A 90 -20.56 -42.15 -23.91
C GLN A 90 -20.08 -43.43 -24.62
N ILE A 91 -19.97 -44.50 -23.83
CA ILE A 91 -20.00 -45.89 -24.29
C ILE A 91 -21.43 -46.36 -24.47
#